data_AF-A0AAW1UIC0-F1
#
_entry.id   AF-A0AAW1UIC0-F1
#
_cell.length_a   1.000
_cell.length_b   1.000
_cell.length_c   1.000
_cell.angle_alpha   90.00
_cell.angle_beta   90.00
_cell.angle_gamma   90.00
#
_symmetry.space_group_name_H-M   'P 1'
#
loop_
_entity.id
_entity.type
_entity.pdbx_description
1 polymer ?
#
loop_
_entity_poly.entity_id
_entity_poly.type
_entity_poly.pdbx_seq_one_letter_code
_entity_poly.pdbx_strand_id
1 'polypeptide(L)'
;MTTNLWVEQSWYDYKLRWEPKEYGGVHMLHVPSDHIWRPDIVLYNNADGNFEVTLATKATIYHQGLVEWKPPAIYKSSCEIDVEYFPFDEQTCVLKFGSWTYDGFKANSFDEVLKSVDIFTKRPQSTSCEWKMKELWLDEVTIS
;
A
#
# COMPACT_ATOMS: atom_id res chain seq x y z
N MET A 1 1.55 13.31 -10.58
CA MET A 1 0.17 12.84 -10.36
C MET A 1 -0.07 12.67 -8.86
N THR A 2 -1.22 13.11 -8.35
CA THR A 2 -1.61 12.90 -6.94
C THR A 2 -2.73 11.88 -6.87
N THR A 3 -2.55 10.81 -6.10
CA THR A 3 -3.55 9.76 -5.91
C THR A 3 -3.89 9.58 -4.44
N ASN A 4 -5.19 9.42 -4.15
CA ASN A 4 -5.67 9.02 -2.84
C ASN A 4 -6.05 7.54 -2.92
N LEU A 5 -5.34 6.69 -2.17
CA LEU A 5 -5.52 5.25 -2.24
C LEU A 5 -5.37 4.58 -0.88
N TRP A 6 -6.05 3.44 -0.74
CA TRP A 6 -5.94 2.58 0.42
C TRP A 6 -4.89 1.52 0.09
N VAL A 7 -3.85 1.43 0.92
CA VAL A 7 -2.84 0.37 0.76
C VAL A 7 -3.22 -0.73 1.72
N GLU A 8 -3.58 -1.90 1.20
CA GLU A 8 -3.86 -3.06 2.04
C GLU A 8 -2.60 -3.92 2.14
N GLN A 9 -2.13 -4.09 3.36
CA GLN A 9 -0.94 -4.84 3.68
C GLN A 9 -1.34 -5.97 4.59
N SER A 10 -0.97 -7.18 4.23
CA SER A 10 -1.11 -8.35 5.10
C SER A 10 0.26 -8.97 5.30
N TRP A 11 0.59 -9.42 6.52
CA TRP A 11 1.80 -10.21 6.76
C TRP A 11 1.61 -11.12 7.95
N TYR A 12 2.47 -12.13 8.07
CA TYR A 12 2.49 -13.00 9.24
C TYR A 12 3.65 -12.64 10.17
N ASP A 13 3.32 -12.37 11.43
CA ASP A 13 4.29 -12.20 12.51
C ASP A 13 4.16 -13.35 13.52
N TYR A 14 5.23 -14.13 13.68
CA TYR A 14 5.27 -15.25 14.62
C TYR A 14 5.25 -14.80 16.09
N LYS A 15 5.68 -13.57 16.40
CA LYS A 15 5.69 -13.02 17.77
C LYS A 15 4.29 -12.61 18.24
N LEU A 16 3.37 -12.38 17.30
CA LEU A 16 2.00 -11.96 17.55
C LEU A 16 1.01 -13.15 17.53
N ARG A 17 1.49 -14.36 17.79
CA ARG A 17 0.66 -15.57 17.92
C ARG A 17 0.29 -15.81 19.37
N TRP A 18 -0.97 -16.15 19.63
CA TRP A 18 -1.42 -16.55 20.95
C TRP A 18 -2.50 -17.64 20.85
N GLU A 19 -2.68 -18.39 21.93
CA GLU A 19 -3.75 -19.37 22.05
C GLU A 19 -4.99 -18.70 22.65
N PRO A 20 -6.14 -18.63 21.93
CA PRO A 20 -7.35 -17.97 22.41
C PRO A 20 -7.81 -18.47 23.79
N LYS A 21 -7.58 -19.76 24.10
CA LYS A 21 -7.97 -20.36 25.39
C LYS A 21 -7.28 -19.71 26.60
N GLU A 22 -6.06 -19.21 26.43
CA GLU A 22 -5.31 -18.55 27.52
C GLU A 22 -5.76 -17.10 27.74
N TYR A 23 -6.39 -16.49 26.73
CA TYR A 23 -6.78 -15.08 26.71
C TYR A 23 -8.30 -14.89 26.63
N GLY A 24 -9.07 -15.80 27.24
CA GLY A 24 -10.53 -15.65 27.36
C GLY A 24 -11.32 -15.77 26.04
N GLY A 25 -10.77 -16.49 25.06
CA GLY A 25 -11.39 -16.70 23.74
C GLY A 25 -11.16 -15.56 22.76
N VAL A 26 -10.18 -14.68 22.98
CA VAL A 26 -9.87 -13.58 22.06
C VAL A 26 -9.19 -14.15 20.81
N HIS A 27 -9.81 -13.97 19.65
CA HIS A 27 -9.25 -14.41 18.35
C HIS A 27 -8.64 -13.26 17.53
N MET A 28 -8.97 -12.01 17.87
CA MET A 28 -8.58 -10.82 17.11
C MET A 28 -8.34 -9.63 18.04
N LEU A 29 -7.38 -8.77 17.70
CA LEU A 29 -7.03 -7.56 18.43
C LEU A 29 -6.83 -6.39 17.46
N HIS A 30 -7.25 -5.19 17.85
CA HIS A 30 -6.91 -3.95 17.13
C HIS A 30 -5.83 -3.19 17.88
N VAL A 31 -4.66 -3.02 17.25
CA VAL A 31 -3.49 -2.38 17.86
C VAL A 31 -3.06 -1.21 16.98
N PRO A 32 -2.68 -0.05 17.56
CA PRO A 32 -2.04 1.02 16.80
C PRO A 32 -0.83 0.50 16.03
N SER A 33 -0.69 0.86 14.75
CA SER A 33 0.40 0.36 13.91
C SER A 33 1.80 0.76 14.39
N ASP A 34 1.92 1.77 15.27
CA ASP A 34 3.18 2.23 15.85
C ASP A 34 3.74 1.32 16.95
N HIS A 35 2.91 0.42 17.51
CA HIS A 35 3.33 -0.51 18.56
C HIS A 35 3.77 -1.88 18.01
N ILE A 36 3.67 -2.08 16.70
CA ILE A 36 4.02 -3.34 16.04
C ILE A 36 5.04 -3.08 14.94
N TRP A 37 5.79 -4.13 14.59
CA TRP A 37 6.62 -4.09 13.40
C TRP A 37 5.72 -3.99 12.16
N ARG A 38 6.07 -3.11 11.23
CA ARG A 38 5.40 -2.90 9.94
C ARG A 38 6.44 -2.89 8.83
N PRO A 39 6.11 -3.42 7.63
CA PRO A 39 6.98 -3.30 6.48
C PRO A 39 7.07 -1.82 6.05
N ASP A 40 8.26 -1.43 5.62
CA ASP A 40 8.64 -0.08 5.27
C ASP A 40 8.45 0.16 3.76
N ILE A 41 7.20 0.21 3.32
CA ILE A 41 6.84 0.42 1.92
C ILE A 41 6.95 1.89 1.56
N VAL A 42 7.77 2.20 0.56
CA VAL A 42 7.99 3.55 0.02
C VAL A 42 7.65 3.61 -1.46
N LEU A 43 7.23 4.79 -1.90
CA LEU A 43 7.05 5.11 -3.32
C LEU A 43 8.38 5.60 -3.89
N TYR A 44 9.02 4.82 -4.75
CA TYR A 44 10.32 5.15 -5.33
C TYR A 44 10.28 6.36 -6.26
N ASN A 45 9.21 6.49 -7.06
CA ASN A 45 9.03 7.61 -7.98
C ASN A 45 8.25 8.77 -7.35
N ASN A 46 8.51 9.07 -6.06
CA ASN A 46 7.88 10.17 -5.35
C ASN A 46 8.34 11.53 -5.89
N ALA A 47 7.39 12.41 -6.20
CA ALA A 47 7.64 13.77 -6.68
C ALA A 47 7.78 14.81 -5.55
N ASP A 48 7.25 14.50 -4.35
CA ASP A 48 7.09 15.48 -3.25
C ASP A 48 8.20 15.37 -2.18
N GLY A 49 9.06 14.36 -2.27
CA GLY A 49 10.20 14.14 -1.37
C GLY A 49 9.85 13.73 0.07
N ASN A 50 8.56 13.75 0.45
CA ASN A 50 8.09 13.31 1.76
C ASN A 50 7.48 11.89 1.66
N PHE A 51 8.01 10.94 2.43
CA PHE A 51 7.71 9.50 2.30
C PHE A 51 6.76 8.97 3.38
N GLU A 52 6.14 9.84 4.17
CA GLU A 52 5.36 9.38 5.32
C GLU A 52 3.88 9.13 4.99
N VAL A 53 3.42 7.91 5.31
CA VAL A 53 2.01 7.61 5.50
C VAL A 53 1.54 8.41 6.71
N THR A 54 0.97 9.59 6.45
CA THR A 54 0.65 10.63 7.45
C THR A 54 -0.41 10.24 8.48
N LEU A 55 -1.01 9.06 8.37
CA LEU A 55 -2.07 8.58 9.26
C LEU A 55 -1.72 7.20 9.82
N ALA A 56 -1.21 7.16 11.04
CA ALA A 56 -1.05 5.94 11.82
C ALA A 56 -2.43 5.37 12.19
N THR A 57 -2.94 4.48 11.35
CA THR A 57 -4.20 3.75 11.61
C THR A 57 -3.96 2.51 12.47
N LYS A 58 -5.03 1.97 13.06
CA LYS A 58 -4.96 0.70 13.78
C LYS A 58 -4.83 -0.46 12.78
N ALA A 59 -4.00 -1.43 13.11
CA ALA A 59 -3.92 -2.71 12.44
C ALA A 59 -4.79 -3.75 13.18
N THR A 60 -5.27 -4.73 12.42
CA THR A 60 -6.01 -5.89 12.95
C THR A 60 -5.06 -7.08 13.01
N ILE A 61 -4.94 -7.70 14.17
CA ILE A 61 -4.07 -8.85 14.40
C ILE A 61 -4.96 -10.03 14.75
N TYR A 62 -4.72 -11.16 14.11
CA TYR A 62 -5.38 -12.43 14.37
C TYR A 62 -4.49 -13.33 15.23
N HIS A 63 -5.09 -14.18 16.05
CA HIS A 63 -4.36 -15.09 16.96
C HIS A 63 -3.37 -16.04 16.26
N GLN A 64 -3.58 -16.28 14.96
CA GLN A 64 -2.69 -17.08 14.10
C GLN A 64 -1.42 -16.34 13.68
N GLY A 65 -1.27 -15.07 14.06
CA GLY A 65 -0.16 -14.19 13.71
C GLY A 65 -0.34 -13.44 12.40
N LEU A 66 -1.51 -13.54 11.75
CA LEU A 66 -1.85 -12.72 10.59
C LEU A 66 -2.11 -11.28 11.07
N VAL A 67 -1.45 -10.32 10.43
CA VAL A 67 -1.65 -8.89 10.64
C VAL A 67 -2.17 -8.29 9.35
N GLU A 68 -3.27 -7.53 9.46
CA GLU A 68 -3.85 -6.76 8.36
C GLU A 68 -3.80 -5.27 8.71
N TRP A 69 -3.25 -4.47 7.81
CA TRP A 69 -3.13 -3.03 7.97
C TRP A 69 -3.54 -2.31 6.69
N LYS A 70 -4.51 -1.40 6.82
CA LYS A 70 -5.13 -0.70 5.68
C LYS A 70 -5.11 0.82 5.89
N PRO A 71 -3.94 1.49 5.87
CA PRO A 71 -3.88 2.94 5.97
C PRO A 71 -4.40 3.63 4.70
N PRO A 72 -5.15 4.73 4.83
CA PRO A 72 -5.34 5.66 3.73
C PRO A 72 -4.04 6.45 3.50
N ALA A 73 -3.60 6.55 2.26
CA ALA A 73 -2.39 7.26 1.89
C ALA A 73 -2.63 8.12 0.64
N ILE A 74 -2.04 9.31 0.65
CA ILE A 74 -1.99 10.19 -0.51
C ILE A 74 -0.59 10.08 -1.09
N TYR A 75 -0.48 9.52 -2.29
CA TYR A 75 0.79 9.39 -3.00
C TYR A 75 0.90 10.44 -4.09
N LYS A 76 2.08 11.04 -4.18
CA LYS A 76 2.41 11.99 -5.24
C LYS A 76 3.55 11.42 -6.06
N SER A 77 3.24 10.91 -7.24
CA SER A 77 4.22 10.33 -8.14
C SER A 77 4.65 11.29 -9.24
N SER A 78 5.90 11.15 -9.66
CA SER A 78 6.37 11.66 -10.94
C SER A 78 5.82 10.76 -12.04
N CYS A 79 5.20 11.38 -13.04
CA CYS A 79 4.64 10.73 -14.22
C CYS A 79 5.11 11.47 -15.47
N GLU A 80 5.51 10.72 -16.49
CA GLU A 80 5.88 11.26 -17.80
C GLU A 80 4.59 11.55 -18.57
N ILE A 81 4.48 12.77 -19.12
CA ILE A 81 3.29 13.22 -19.83
C ILE A 81 3.58 13.16 -21.33
N ASP A 82 2.75 12.43 -22.07
CA ASP A 82 2.77 12.41 -23.53
C ASP A 82 1.74 13.40 -24.09
N VAL A 83 2.22 14.40 -24.84
CA VAL A 83 1.39 15.50 -25.37
C VAL A 83 1.09 15.35 -26.86
N GLU A 84 1.34 14.19 -27.47
CA GLU A 84 1.16 13.96 -28.91
C GLU A 84 -0.28 14.22 -29.39
N TYR A 85 -1.28 13.82 -28.58
CA TYR A 85 -2.71 13.86 -28.96
C TYR A 85 -3.55 14.88 -28.16
N PHE A 86 -2.89 15.84 -27.51
CA PHE A 86 -3.58 16.86 -26.72
C PHE A 86 -4.67 17.58 -27.54
N PRO A 87 -5.90 17.76 -27.02
CA PRO A 87 -6.38 17.53 -25.65
C PRO A 87 -7.11 16.18 -25.43
N PHE A 88 -6.96 15.20 -26.34
CA PHE A 88 -7.55 13.87 -26.25
C PHE A 88 -6.49 12.80 -25.94
N ASP A 89 -5.47 13.19 -25.18
CA ASP A 89 -4.34 12.37 -24.79
C ASP A 89 -4.70 11.36 -23.70
N GLU A 90 -4.00 10.22 -23.72
CA GLU A 90 -4.04 9.21 -22.67
C GLU A 90 -2.70 9.21 -21.95
N GLN A 91 -2.72 9.13 -20.62
CA GLN A 91 -1.51 9.18 -19.80
C GLN A 91 -1.36 7.87 -19.01
N THR A 92 -0.18 7.27 -19.09
CA THR A 92 0.17 6.08 -18.31
C THR A 92 1.15 6.48 -17.21
N CYS A 93 0.66 6.54 -15.98
CA CYS A 93 1.42 6.87 -14.79
C CYS A 93 1.73 5.62 -13.96
N VAL A 94 3.00 5.26 -13.91
CA VAL A 94 3.49 4.12 -13.13
C VAL A 94 3.64 4.53 -11.65
N LEU A 95 3.22 3.68 -10.72
CA LEU A 95 3.50 3.83 -9.28
C LEU A 95 4.44 2.72 -8.85
N LYS A 96 5.68 3.07 -8.49
CA LYS A 96 6.70 2.08 -8.11
C LYS A 96 6.81 1.99 -6.59
N PHE A 97 6.33 0.90 -6.02
CA PHE A 97 6.44 0.61 -4.60
C PHE A 97 7.60 -0.33 -4.31
N GLY A 98 8.26 -0.18 -3.17
CA GLY A 98 9.15 -1.19 -2.63
C GLY A 98 9.65 -0.83 -1.24
N SER A 99 10.50 -1.67 -0.64
CA SER A 99 11.03 -1.44 0.71
C SER A 99 12.23 -0.47 0.68
N TRP A 100 12.38 0.37 1.71
CA TRP A 100 13.50 1.31 1.85
C TRP A 100 14.74 0.68 2.51
N THR A 101 14.56 -0.23 3.47
CA THR A 101 15.65 -0.74 4.33
C THR A 101 16.07 -2.19 4.07
N TYR A 102 15.31 -2.96 3.30
CA TYR A 102 15.64 -4.36 3.01
C TYR A 102 16.22 -4.53 1.60
N ASP A 103 17.54 -4.67 1.52
CA ASP A 103 18.24 -5.10 0.30
C ASP A 103 17.84 -6.53 -0.10
N GLY A 104 17.73 -6.77 -1.41
CA GLY A 104 17.29 -8.02 -2.06
C GLY A 104 18.09 -9.30 -1.77
N PHE A 105 18.97 -9.29 -0.76
CA PHE A 105 19.68 -10.48 -0.27
C PHE A 105 19.03 -11.15 0.94
N LYS A 106 18.08 -10.49 1.62
CA LYS A 106 17.21 -11.12 2.65
C LYS A 106 15.92 -11.68 2.03
N ALA A 107 15.99 -12.11 0.77
CA ALA A 107 14.86 -12.26 -0.15
C ALA A 107 13.81 -13.31 0.17
N ASN A 108 14.08 -14.32 1.01
CA ASN A 108 13.13 -15.45 1.11
C ASN A 108 11.86 -15.14 1.92
N SER A 109 11.90 -14.21 2.88
CA SER A 109 10.71 -13.81 3.66
C SER A 109 10.06 -12.51 3.16
N PHE A 110 10.79 -11.70 2.40
CA PHE A 110 10.32 -10.37 1.96
C PHE A 110 9.58 -10.41 0.62
N ASP A 111 9.95 -11.33 -0.27
CA ASP A 111 9.19 -11.58 -1.49
C ASP A 111 7.77 -12.10 -1.15
N GLU A 112 7.60 -12.79 -0.02
CA GLU A 112 6.28 -13.11 0.54
C GLU A 112 5.54 -11.88 1.05
N VAL A 113 6.23 -10.92 1.69
CA VAL A 113 5.65 -9.66 2.17
C VAL A 113 5.20 -8.77 1.01
N LEU A 114 5.97 -8.67 -0.06
CA LEU A 114 5.57 -7.91 -1.26
C LEU A 114 4.42 -8.61 -2.00
N LYS A 115 4.40 -9.95 -2.05
CA LYS A 115 3.26 -10.73 -2.57
C LYS A 115 1.98 -10.59 -1.74
N SER A 116 2.09 -10.19 -0.47
CA SER A 116 0.97 -10.02 0.46
C SER A 116 0.55 -8.56 0.65
N VAL A 117 1.16 -7.64 -0.09
CA VAL A 117 0.73 -6.24 -0.23
C VAL A 117 -0.15 -6.15 -1.47
N ASP A 118 -1.45 -6.16 -1.26
CA ASP A 118 -2.41 -5.88 -2.30
C ASP A 118 -2.77 -4.39 -2.26
N ILE A 119 -2.35 -3.64 -3.27
CA ILE A 119 -2.75 -2.25 -3.41
C ILE A 119 -4.15 -2.23 -4.02
N PHE A 120 -5.17 -2.48 -3.18
CA PHE A 120 -6.55 -2.24 -3.57
C PHE A 120 -6.83 -0.74 -3.56
N THR A 121 -6.68 -0.08 -4.71
CA THR A 121 -7.58 1.05 -4.93
C THR A 121 -8.98 0.44 -5.00
N LYS A 122 -9.84 0.69 -4.02
CA LYS A 122 -11.29 0.51 -4.25
C LYS A 122 -11.59 1.19 -5.58
N ARG A 123 -12.30 0.51 -6.50
CA ARG A 123 -12.70 1.05 -7.82
C ARG A 123 -12.91 2.56 -7.69
N PRO A 124 -12.32 3.40 -8.56
CA PRO A 124 -12.24 4.84 -8.35
C PRO A 124 -13.62 5.38 -7.94
N GLN A 125 -13.78 5.66 -6.65
CA GLN A 125 -15.08 6.06 -6.10
C GLN A 125 -15.39 7.52 -6.45
N SER A 126 -14.37 8.27 -6.87
CA SER A 126 -14.41 9.65 -7.34
C SER A 126 -13.42 9.81 -8.50
N THR A 127 -13.91 10.19 -9.67
CA THR A 127 -13.08 10.61 -10.81
C THR A 127 -12.74 12.09 -10.67
N SER A 128 -11.58 12.51 -11.17
CA SER A 128 -11.28 13.94 -11.31
C SER A 128 -12.27 14.56 -12.31
N CYS A 129 -12.48 15.87 -12.24
CA CYS A 129 -13.24 16.60 -13.24
C CYS A 129 -12.54 16.65 -14.61
N GLU A 130 -11.22 16.44 -14.62
CA GLU A 130 -10.39 16.51 -15.83
C GLU A 130 -9.94 15.12 -16.32
N TRP A 131 -9.68 14.18 -15.41
CA TRP A 131 -9.09 12.88 -15.74
C TRP A 131 -9.94 11.73 -15.23
N LYS A 132 -10.12 10.71 -16.07
CA LYS A 132 -10.82 9.49 -15.74
C LYS A 132 -9.82 8.33 -15.69
N MET A 133 -9.74 7.65 -14.55
CA MET A 133 -8.95 6.43 -14.43
C MET A 133 -9.61 5.32 -15.27
N LYS A 134 -8.82 4.73 -16.17
CA LYS A 134 -9.26 3.69 -17.11
C LYS A 134 -8.94 2.30 -16.58
N GLU A 135 -7.70 2.13 -16.09
CA GLU A 135 -7.19 0.84 -15.63
C GLU A 135 -6.13 1.00 -14.54
N LEU A 136 -6.02 -0.01 -13.67
CA LEU A 136 -5.01 -0.12 -12.64
C LEU A 136 -4.40 -1.53 -12.65
N TRP A 137 -3.10 -1.59 -12.84
CA TRP A 137 -2.27 -2.77 -12.68
C TRP A 137 -1.36 -2.57 -11.46
N LEU A 138 -1.03 -3.66 -10.75
CA LEU A 138 0.13 -3.64 -9.87
C LEU A 138 1.33 -3.31 -10.77
N ASP A 139 1.90 -2.12 -10.55
CA ASP A 139 2.98 -1.45 -11.31
C ASP A 139 2.57 -0.40 -12.37
N GLU A 140 1.32 -0.32 -12.87
CA GLU A 140 0.94 0.67 -13.89
C GLU A 140 -0.47 1.26 -13.68
N VAL A 141 -0.63 2.59 -13.77
CA VAL A 141 -1.94 3.26 -13.72
C VAL A 141 -2.19 4.01 -15.03
N THR A 142 -3.31 3.75 -15.71
CA THR A 142 -3.65 4.45 -16.97
C THR A 142 -4.85 5.38 -16.77
N ILE A 143 -4.71 6.64 -17.16
CA ILE A 143 -5.75 7.68 -17.11
C ILE A 143 -6.02 8.22 -18.53
N SER A 144 -7.26 8.62 -18.79
CA SER A 144 -7.73 9.23 -20.04
C SER A 144 -8.73 10.34 -19.78
#